data_AF-H1KZX4-F1
#
_entry.id   AF-H1KZX4-F1
#
_cell.length_a   1.000
_cell.length_b   1.000
_cell.length_c   1.000
_cell.angle_alpha   90.00
_cell.angle_beta   90.00
_cell.angle_gamma   90.00
#
_symmetry.space_group_name_H-M   'P 1'
#
loop_
_entity.id
_entity.type
_entity.pdbx_description
1 polymer ?
#
loop_
_entity_poly.entity_id
_entity_poly.type
_entity_poly.pdbx_seq_one_letter_code
_entity_poly.pdbx_strand_id
1 'polypeptide(L)'
;MRLTAKRIPLKAISEGNYVVTEGRWESNYLEHPIYGKVSRVAVYGVVISKYENKVKEVCSITVDDFTGDIRVVGFRGMAKYLEKFDVGDIVLVVGKLKKGIRDEIYISPEIVRKVSINHLFLNAIENFKVGENEV
;
A
#
# COMPACT_ATOMS: atom_id res chain seq x y z
N MET A 1 6.56 10.69 16.10
CA MET A 1 7.07 9.31 16.28
C MET A 1 6.96 8.56 14.94
N ARG A 2 7.99 7.80 14.52
CA ARG A 2 7.94 7.02 13.26
C ARG A 2 7.24 5.69 13.51
N LEU A 3 6.02 5.52 12.99
CA LEU A 3 5.32 4.23 13.06
C LEU A 3 5.96 3.22 12.08
N THR A 4 6.07 1.97 12.51
CA THR A 4 6.57 0.84 11.70
C THR A 4 5.58 0.50 10.58
N ALA A 5 6.08 -0.16 9.53
CA ALA A 5 5.21 -0.70 8.49
C ALA A 5 4.37 -1.84 9.09
N LYS A 6 3.04 -1.78 8.93
CA LYS A 6 2.15 -2.88 9.30
C LYS A 6 1.79 -3.70 8.06
N ARG A 7 1.77 -5.03 8.20
CA ARG A 7 1.17 -5.92 7.21
C ARG A 7 -0.31 -6.03 7.55
N ILE A 8 -1.15 -5.61 6.62
CA ILE A 8 -2.61 -5.63 6.73
C ILE A 8 -3.19 -5.98 5.35
N PRO A 9 -4.39 -6.60 5.28
CA PRO A 9 -5.09 -6.76 4.01
C PRO A 9 -5.49 -5.40 3.43
N LEU A 10 -5.49 -5.27 2.11
CA LEU A 10 -5.84 -4.01 1.43
C LEU A 10 -7.27 -3.56 1.74
N LYS A 11 -8.20 -4.49 1.94
CA LYS A 11 -9.56 -4.18 2.39
C LYS A 11 -9.60 -3.36 3.67
N ALA A 12 -8.73 -3.67 4.64
CA ALA A 12 -8.67 -2.93 5.91
C ALA A 12 -8.27 -1.46 5.71
N ILE A 13 -7.59 -1.12 4.61
CA ILE A 13 -7.29 0.28 4.30
C ILE A 13 -8.57 1.06 3.98
N SER A 14 -9.49 0.44 3.24
CA SER A 14 -10.78 1.04 2.87
C SER A 14 -11.77 1.16 4.03
N GLU A 15 -11.62 0.31 5.06
CA GLU A 15 -12.48 0.28 6.25
C GLU A 15 -12.03 1.25 7.35
N GLY A 16 -10.79 1.76 7.27
CA GLY A 16 -10.25 2.69 8.24
C GLY A 16 -10.59 4.15 7.96
N ASN A 17 -10.49 4.99 9.00
CA ASN A 17 -10.65 6.43 8.89
C ASN A 17 -9.29 7.12 8.74
N TYR A 18 -9.07 7.82 7.63
CA TYR A 18 -7.81 8.52 7.39
C TYR A 18 -7.76 9.87 8.11
N VAL A 19 -6.85 10.01 9.07
CA VAL A 19 -6.64 11.20 9.88
C VAL A 19 -5.47 12.01 9.36
N VAL A 20 -5.74 13.28 9.02
CA VAL A 20 -4.72 14.28 8.69
C VAL A 20 -4.29 14.97 9.98
N THR A 21 -2.99 14.94 10.27
CA THR A 21 -2.43 15.57 11.47
C THR A 21 -1.97 16.99 11.16
N GLU A 22 -2.22 17.93 12.07
CA GLU A 22 -1.82 19.34 11.91
C GLU A 22 -0.32 19.58 12.20
N GLY A 23 0.31 18.69 12.98
CA GLY A 23 1.71 18.81 13.36
C GLY A 23 2.66 18.52 12.20
N ARG A 24 3.62 19.41 11.94
CA ARG A 24 4.67 19.28 10.91
C ARG A 24 5.48 17.97 11.02
N TRP A 25 5.56 17.40 12.21
CA TRP A 25 6.34 16.21 12.55
C TRP A 25 5.48 14.97 12.78
N GLU A 26 4.17 15.11 12.67
CA GLU A 26 3.22 14.01 12.80
C GLU A 26 2.93 13.42 11.43
N SER A 27 2.88 12.10 11.38
CA SER A 27 2.50 11.41 10.15
C SER A 27 1.00 11.25 10.15
N ASN A 28 0.36 11.64 9.05
CA ASN A 28 -1.00 11.18 8.76
C ASN A 28 -1.08 9.65 8.89
N TYR A 29 -2.21 9.17 9.36
CA TYR A 29 -2.42 7.75 9.62
C TYR A 29 -3.87 7.37 9.32
N LEU A 30 -4.07 6.09 9.04
CA LEU A 30 -5.35 5.44 9.06
C LEU A 30 -5.60 4.95 10.49
N GLU A 31 -6.71 5.37 11.10
CA GLU A 31 -7.22 4.76 12.34
C GLU A 31 -8.11 3.59 11.96
N HIS A 32 -7.81 2.40 12.47
CA HIS A 32 -8.58 1.19 12.20
C HIS A 32 -8.88 0.44 13.50
N PRO A 33 -10.09 -0.10 13.72
CA PRO A 33 -10.44 -0.78 14.98
C PRO A 33 -9.49 -1.92 15.35
N ILE A 34 -9.19 -2.78 14.38
CA ILE A 34 -8.32 -3.97 14.56
C ILE A 34 -6.83 -3.60 14.51
N TYR A 35 -6.41 -2.86 13.48
CA TYR A 35 -5.00 -2.58 13.23
C TYR A 35 -4.46 -1.32 13.92
N GLY A 36 -5.30 -0.59 14.67
CA GLY A 36 -4.98 0.69 15.29
C GLY A 36 -4.48 1.74 14.29
N LYS A 37 -3.55 2.59 14.72
CA LYS A 37 -2.91 3.60 13.85
C LYS A 37 -1.96 2.96 12.84
N VAL A 38 -2.22 3.17 11.55
CA VAL A 38 -1.42 2.70 10.41
C VAL A 38 -1.00 3.89 9.54
N SER A 39 0.28 4.25 9.52
CA SER A 39 0.78 5.28 8.58
C SER A 39 1.64 4.72 7.46
N ARG A 40 2.13 3.49 7.63
CA ARG A 40 2.99 2.77 6.69
C ARG A 40 2.53 1.34 6.59
N VAL A 41 2.52 0.81 5.39
CA VAL A 41 2.10 -0.56 5.10
C VAL A 41 3.21 -1.34 4.41
N ALA A 42 3.17 -2.66 4.57
CA ALA A 42 3.91 -3.62 3.77
C ALA A 42 2.88 -4.60 3.18
N VAL A 43 2.62 -4.51 1.88
CA VAL A 43 1.56 -5.27 1.21
C VAL A 43 2.14 -6.12 0.10
N TYR A 44 1.58 -7.31 -0.06
CA TYR A 44 1.88 -8.21 -1.16
C TYR A 44 0.67 -8.25 -2.09
N GLY A 45 0.90 -8.23 -3.39
CA GLY A 45 -0.20 -8.37 -4.34
C GLY A 45 0.24 -8.46 -5.78
N VAL A 46 -0.72 -8.63 -6.67
CA VAL A 46 -0.51 -8.70 -8.13
C VAL A 46 -0.75 -7.33 -8.73
N VAL A 47 0.14 -6.89 -9.62
CA VAL A 47 -0.08 -5.68 -10.40
C VAL A 47 -1.19 -5.94 -11.42
N ILE A 48 -2.32 -5.25 -11.28
CA ILE A 48 -3.49 -5.42 -12.17
C ILE A 48 -3.65 -4.28 -13.17
N SER A 49 -3.00 -3.14 -12.92
CA SER A 49 -3.01 -1.99 -13.83
C SER A 49 -1.76 -1.15 -13.67
N LYS A 50 -1.39 -0.43 -14.73
CA LYS A 50 -0.24 0.47 -14.77
C LYS A 50 -0.61 1.73 -15.54
N TYR A 51 -0.18 2.88 -15.03
CA TYR A 51 -0.29 4.18 -15.66
C TYR A 51 1.05 4.90 -15.60
N GLU A 52 1.44 5.52 -16.72
CA GLU A 52 2.69 6.25 -16.85
C GLU A 52 2.45 7.64 -17.47
N ASN A 53 3.11 8.66 -16.92
CA ASN A 53 3.14 10.00 -17.47
C ASN A 53 4.57 10.56 -17.36
N LYS A 54 5.32 10.45 -18.47
CA LYS A 54 6.72 10.88 -18.54
C LYS A 54 6.89 12.39 -18.36
N VAL A 55 5.95 13.19 -18.86
CA VAL A 55 5.99 14.66 -18.76
C VAL A 55 5.83 15.12 -17.30
N LYS A 56 4.91 14.49 -16.56
CA LYS A 56 4.68 14.80 -15.14
C LYS A 56 5.62 14.06 -14.19
N GLU A 57 6.49 13.18 -14.72
CA GLU A 57 7.30 12.25 -13.96
C GLU A 57 6.49 11.46 -12.92
N VAL A 58 5.35 10.90 -13.34
CA VAL A 58 4.47 10.09 -12.49
C VAL A 58 4.31 8.70 -13.11
N CYS A 59 4.44 7.68 -12.28
CA CYS A 59 4.05 6.32 -12.61
C CYS A 59 3.22 5.77 -11.45
N SER A 60 2.16 5.05 -11.75
CA SER A 60 1.41 4.32 -10.75
C SER A 60 1.09 2.91 -11.21
N ILE A 61 1.20 1.96 -10.28
CA ILE A 61 0.72 0.60 -10.43
C ILE A 61 -0.47 0.40 -9.48
N THR A 62 -1.49 -0.35 -9.90
CA THR A 62 -2.57 -0.80 -9.01
C THR A 62 -2.27 -2.23 -8.59
N VAL A 63 -2.27 -2.49 -7.29
CA VAL A 63 -1.92 -3.78 -6.69
C VAL A 63 -3.15 -4.36 -6.01
N ASP A 64 -3.44 -5.64 -6.28
CA ASP A 64 -4.56 -6.40 -5.72
C ASP A 64 -4.04 -7.55 -4.84
N ASP A 65 -4.58 -7.71 -3.63
CA ASP A 65 -4.19 -8.77 -2.68
C ASP A 65 -5.29 -9.81 -2.42
N PHE A 66 -6.29 -9.86 -3.31
CA PHE A 66 -7.54 -10.63 -3.22
C PHE A 66 -8.55 -10.15 -2.18
N THR A 67 -8.21 -9.17 -1.35
CA THR A 67 -9.16 -8.55 -0.41
C THR A 67 -9.64 -7.17 -0.90
N GLY A 68 -8.82 -6.52 -1.70
CA GLY A 68 -9.11 -5.30 -2.43
C GLY A 68 -7.89 -4.89 -3.26
N ASP A 69 -7.97 -3.71 -3.85
CA ASP A 69 -6.89 -3.11 -4.61
C ASP A 69 -6.49 -1.73 -4.09
N ILE A 70 -5.27 -1.32 -4.37
CA ILE A 70 -4.79 0.02 -4.03
C ILE A 70 -3.80 0.54 -5.06
N ARG A 71 -3.84 1.85 -5.31
CA ARG A 71 -2.87 2.52 -6.16
C ARG A 71 -1.57 2.79 -5.41
N VAL A 72 -0.46 2.46 -6.05
CA VAL A 72 0.90 2.76 -5.60
C VAL A 72 1.46 3.83 -6.53
N VAL A 73 1.72 5.03 -6.01
CA VAL A 73 2.05 6.22 -6.83
C VAL A 73 3.47 6.67 -6.57
N GLY A 74 4.31 6.59 -7.60
CA GLY A 74 5.67 7.09 -7.62
C GLY A 74 5.77 8.43 -8.34
N PHE A 75 6.58 9.33 -7.79
CA PHE A 75 6.94 10.61 -8.40
C PHE A 75 8.44 10.64 -8.70
N ARG A 76 8.85 11.33 -9.77
CA ARG A 76 10.27 11.57 -10.15
C ARG A 76 11.07 10.26 -10.22
N GLY A 77 12.14 10.14 -9.43
CA GLY A 77 12.97 8.94 -9.39
C GLY A 77 12.19 7.67 -9.04
N MET A 78 11.18 7.79 -8.17
CA MET A 78 10.31 6.65 -7.85
C MET A 78 9.37 6.29 -9.01
N ALA A 79 8.95 7.26 -9.83
CA ALA A 79 8.18 6.97 -11.04
C ALA A 79 9.00 6.10 -12.00
N LYS A 80 10.26 6.50 -12.29
CA LYS A 80 11.19 5.71 -13.11
C LYS A 80 11.48 4.32 -12.54
N TYR A 81 11.42 4.17 -11.21
CA TYR A 81 11.57 2.88 -10.58
C TYR A 81 10.34 1.97 -10.78
N LEU A 82 9.13 2.53 -10.66
CA LEU A 82 7.88 1.81 -10.88
C LEU A 82 7.66 1.38 -12.33
N GLU A 83 8.24 2.09 -13.31
CA GLU A 83 8.19 1.71 -14.73
C GLU A 83 8.75 0.29 -14.99
N LYS A 84 9.54 -0.28 -14.07
CA LYS A 84 10.11 -1.64 -14.19
C LYS A 84 9.13 -2.78 -13.87
N PHE A 85 7.94 -2.45 -13.38
CA PHE A 85 6.91 -3.42 -12.98
C PHE A 85 5.77 -3.40 -13.98
N ASP A 86 5.29 -4.56 -14.37
CA ASP A 86 4.25 -4.73 -15.38
C ASP A 86 3.05 -5.50 -14.82
N VAL A 87 1.92 -5.41 -15.54
CA VAL A 87 0.71 -6.15 -15.18
C VAL A 87 1.01 -7.64 -15.14
N GLY A 88 0.59 -8.30 -14.06
CA GLY A 88 0.87 -9.71 -13.76
C GLY A 88 2.07 -9.92 -12.83
N ASP A 89 2.89 -8.90 -12.57
CA ASP A 89 3.96 -9.02 -11.57
C ASP A 89 3.40 -9.18 -10.16
N ILE A 90 3.97 -10.11 -9.40
CA ILE A 90 3.70 -10.25 -7.97
C ILE A 90 4.73 -9.41 -7.22
N VAL A 91 4.25 -8.46 -6.41
CA VAL A 91 5.09 -7.46 -5.78
C VAL A 91 4.90 -7.39 -4.27
N LEU A 92 5.98 -7.09 -3.56
CA LEU A 92 5.98 -6.50 -2.23
C LEU A 92 6.10 -4.98 -2.37
N VAL A 93 5.18 -4.24 -1.77
CA VAL A 93 5.20 -2.79 -1.68
C VAL A 93 5.31 -2.39 -0.21
N VAL A 94 6.34 -1.62 0.14
CA VAL A 94 6.44 -0.94 1.44
C VAL A 94 6.34 0.54 1.21
N GLY A 95 5.41 1.22 1.89
CA GLY A 95 5.18 2.63 1.64
C GLY A 95 4.26 3.30 2.64
N LYS A 96 4.20 4.62 2.56
CA LYS A 96 3.33 5.44 3.42
C LYS A 96 1.94 5.55 2.82
N LEU A 97 0.91 5.46 3.65
CA LEU A 97 -0.44 5.83 3.23
C LEU A 97 -0.49 7.34 3.04
N LYS A 98 -1.11 7.76 1.93
CA LYS A 98 -1.32 9.14 1.56
C LYS A 98 -2.74 9.31 1.06
N LYS A 99 -3.25 10.52 1.16
CA LYS A 99 -4.57 10.89 0.66
C LYS A 99 -4.39 11.75 -0.60
N GLY A 100 -4.98 11.30 -1.69
CA GLY A 100 -4.99 11.94 -2.98
C GLY A 100 -6.14 12.92 -3.13
N ILE A 101 -6.40 13.29 -4.38
CA ILE A 101 -7.55 14.13 -4.74
C ILE A 101 -8.83 13.27 -4.62
N ARG A 102 -9.96 13.86 -4.21
CA ARG A 102 -11.24 13.14 -3.98
C ARG A 102 -11.15 12.02 -2.94
N ASP A 103 -10.37 12.24 -1.89
CA ASP A 103 -10.27 11.34 -0.74
C ASP A 103 -9.72 9.92 -1.01
N GLU A 104 -9.18 9.65 -2.20
CA GLU A 104 -8.53 8.38 -2.55
C GLU A 104 -7.30 8.14 -1.65
N ILE A 105 -7.27 7.02 -0.93
CA ILE A 105 -6.06 6.59 -0.20
C ILE A 105 -5.16 5.83 -1.18
N TYR A 106 -3.88 6.20 -1.23
CA TYR A 106 -2.87 5.54 -2.07
C TYR A 106 -1.59 5.28 -1.27
N ILE A 107 -0.75 4.37 -1.76
CA ILE A 107 0.57 4.11 -1.21
C ILE A 107 1.60 4.96 -1.93
N SER A 108 2.32 5.79 -1.20
CA SER A 108 3.57 6.39 -1.68
C SER A 108 4.72 5.42 -1.34
N PRO A 109 5.28 4.71 -2.34
CA PRO A 109 6.21 3.62 -2.07
C PRO A 109 7.57 4.15 -1.63
N GLU A 110 8.18 3.42 -0.70
CA GLU A 110 9.59 3.51 -0.32
C GLU A 110 10.37 2.33 -0.93
N ILE A 111 9.73 1.16 -1.06
CA ILE A 111 10.28 -0.06 -1.65
C ILE A 111 9.20 -0.73 -2.49
N VAL A 112 9.54 -1.15 -3.71
CA VAL A 112 8.75 -2.11 -4.51
C VAL A 112 9.70 -3.20 -5.01
N ARG A 113 9.32 -4.47 -4.87
CA ARG A 113 10.14 -5.61 -5.31
C ARG A 113 9.26 -6.70 -5.90
N LYS A 114 9.71 -7.34 -6.99
CA LYS A 114 9.10 -8.58 -7.47
C LYS A 114 9.38 -9.69 -6.46
N VAL A 115 8.39 -10.52 -6.19
CA VAL A 115 8.44 -11.65 -5.25
C VAL A 115 7.77 -12.86 -5.86
N SER A 116 7.97 -14.04 -5.26
CA SER A 116 7.31 -15.26 -5.71
C SER A 116 5.88 -15.37 -5.17
N ILE A 117 5.05 -16.16 -5.84
CA ILE A 117 3.69 -16.51 -5.41
C ILE A 117 3.63 -17.06 -3.97
N ASN A 118 4.67 -17.77 -3.53
CA ASN A 118 4.76 -18.30 -2.16
C ASN A 118 4.74 -17.19 -1.09
N HIS A 119 5.33 -16.03 -1.38
CA HIS A 119 5.31 -14.90 -0.45
C HIS A 119 3.92 -14.27 -0.36
N LEU A 120 3.20 -14.19 -1.49
CA LEU A 120 1.82 -13.70 -1.51
C LEU A 120 0.90 -14.63 -0.71
N PHE A 121 0.99 -15.94 -0.92
CA PHE A 121 0.18 -16.90 -0.17
C PHE A 121 0.52 -16.92 1.32
N LEU A 122 1.81 -16.84 1.70
CA LEU A 122 2.19 -16.74 3.10
C LEU A 122 1.56 -15.50 3.75
N ASN A 123 1.63 -14.34 3.08
CA ASN A 123 1.01 -13.10 3.58
C ASN A 123 -0.51 -13.22 3.70
N ALA A 124 -1.18 -13.87 2.75
CA ALA A 124 -2.62 -14.11 2.82
C ALA A 124 -3.00 -14.96 4.05
N ILE A 125 -2.24 -16.02 4.34
CA ILE A 125 -2.43 -16.88 5.51
C ILE A 125 -2.14 -16.11 6.81
N GLU A 126 -1.07 -15.32 6.86
CA GLU A 126 -0.75 -14.46 8.01
C GLU A 126 -1.90 -13.48 8.31
N ASN A 127 -2.45 -12.83 7.29
CA ASN A 127 -3.57 -11.90 7.43
C ASN A 127 -4.86 -12.61 7.88
N PHE A 128 -5.11 -13.85 7.43
CA PHE A 128 -6.28 -14.62 7.85
C PHE A 128 -6.25 -14.96 9.35
N LYS A 129 -5.08 -15.36 9.87
CA LYS A 129 -4.91 -15.67 11.30
C LYS A 129 -5.15 -14.49 12.22
N VAL A 130 -4.87 -13.26 11.77
CA VAL A 130 -5.14 -12.07 12.58
C VAL A 130 -6.66 -11.88 12.76
N GLY A 131 -7.48 -12.24 11.77
CA GLY A 131 -8.94 -12.19 11.88
C GLY A 131 -9.55 -13.25 12.80
N GLU A 132 -8.89 -14.40 12.98
CA GLU A 132 -9.41 -15.49 13.83
C GLU A 132 -9.11 -15.32 15.33
N ASN A 133 -8.03 -14.61 15.70
CA ASN A 133 -7.63 -14.45 17.10
C ASN A 133 -8.45 -13.41 17.88
N GLU A 134 -9.45 -12.79 17.25
CA GLU A 134 -10.29 -11.74 17.84
C GLU A 134 -11.80 -12.07 17.78
N VAL A 135 -12.17 -13.32 17.49
CA VAL A 135 -13.54 -13.87 17.58
C VAL A 135 -13.70 -14.75 18.83
#